data_AF-A0A9D9ZGW6-F1
#
_entry.id   AF-A0A9D9ZGW6-F1
#
_cell.length_a   1.000
_cell.length_b   1.000
_cell.length_c   1.000
_cell.angle_alpha   90.00
_cell.angle_beta   90.00
_cell.angle_gamma   90.00
#
_symmetry.space_group_name_H-M   'P 1'
#
loop_
_entity.id
_entity.type
_entity.pdbx_description
1 polymer ?
#
loop_
_entity_poly.entity_id
_entity_poly.type
_entity_poly.pdbx_seq_one_letter_code
_entity_poly.pdbx_strand_id
1 'polypeptide(L)'
;MIRKIIITTLILITNILSIAETNQQIIDRGNKNQKDIFDKYYKNTFDKNQKNNEVLKSTYSDLLYGQLEINKKINENEMKRLKGKRKTEFKKMYENYNLYISVNSETIRLLLNNFLQEKDNLHSYMFVNTYNLFETFELNMNTILEGEKDNKTVEGNVNTIIDYFYFSGDKKSKEEYIKMSNEEMRSIVKNEFEELNRELDNRITIGTEKEKKEGNKLKSDLIKLEKAYENYDRSFESYVNSSSLSISDKDSIKKLIKYEKIANLRFFKQSLELIKEGEDNGKQ
;
A
#
# COMPACT_ATOMS: atom_id res chain seq x y z
N MET A 1 30.46 11.93 20.23
CA MET A 1 29.95 13.31 20.44
C MET A 1 28.97 13.65 19.31
N ILE A 2 27.87 12.89 19.23
CA ILE A 2 26.85 12.93 18.15
C ILE A 2 25.61 13.60 18.75
N ARG A 3 25.61 14.93 18.82
CA ARG A 3 24.48 15.75 19.26
C ARG A 3 24.67 17.14 18.67
N LYS A 4 23.57 17.71 18.15
CA LYS A 4 23.42 18.98 17.38
C LYS A 4 23.51 18.70 15.87
N ILE A 5 22.45 18.73 15.04
CA ILE A 5 21.19 19.48 15.05
C ILE A 5 20.12 18.60 14.38
N ILE A 6 19.30 17.95 15.19
CA ILE A 6 17.87 17.77 14.91
C ILE A 6 17.26 19.05 15.46
N ILE A 7 16.54 19.78 14.59
CA ILE A 7 15.79 21.04 14.76
C ILE A 7 16.20 21.97 13.61
N THR A 8 15.68 21.66 12.42
CA THR A 8 14.91 22.65 11.69
C THR A 8 13.65 21.94 11.22
N THR A 9 12.61 22.17 11.99
CA THR A 9 11.22 22.23 11.56
C THR A 9 11.10 22.67 10.09
N LEU A 10 10.81 21.72 9.21
CA LEU A 10 10.03 21.91 8.00
C LEU A 10 8.82 20.97 8.17
N ILE A 11 8.03 21.14 9.23
CA ILE A 11 6.72 21.82 9.13
C ILE A 11 6.79 23.10 8.27
N LEU A 12 6.85 22.87 6.96
CA LEU A 12 5.95 23.51 6.02
C LEU A 12 5.20 22.30 5.45
N ILE A 13 3.90 22.14 5.69
CA ILE A 13 2.93 22.49 4.66
C ILE A 13 3.62 23.32 3.57
N THR A 14 4.40 22.67 2.70
CA THR A 14 4.93 23.32 1.52
C THR A 14 3.71 23.60 0.69
N ASN A 15 3.32 24.88 0.71
CA ASN A 15 2.59 25.48 -0.38
C ASN A 15 3.17 24.92 -1.68
N ILE A 16 2.36 24.13 -2.37
CA ILE A 16 2.23 24.05 -3.82
C ILE A 16 3.31 24.91 -4.53
N LEU A 17 4.27 24.24 -5.21
CA LEU A 17 5.23 24.74 -6.22
C LEU A 17 6.59 25.29 -5.73
N SER A 18 7.69 24.49 -5.87
CA SER A 18 8.95 24.96 -6.49
C SER A 18 10.13 23.96 -6.47
N ILE A 19 10.08 22.84 -5.73
CA ILE A 19 11.01 21.71 -5.93
C ILE A 19 10.21 20.42 -6.00
N ALA A 20 10.40 19.68 -7.09
CA ALA A 20 9.95 18.31 -7.30
C ALA A 20 10.37 17.41 -6.11
N GLU A 21 9.43 16.90 -5.31
CA GLU A 21 9.77 15.88 -4.31
C GLU A 21 9.87 14.51 -4.99
N THR A 22 11.01 13.85 -4.86
CA THR A 22 11.18 12.45 -5.29
C THR A 22 10.40 11.50 -4.37
N ASN A 23 10.11 10.29 -4.85
CA ASN A 23 9.46 9.27 -4.03
C ASN A 23 10.27 8.92 -2.77
N GLN A 24 11.61 8.95 -2.85
CA GLN A 24 12.46 8.73 -1.68
C GLN A 24 12.23 9.81 -0.61
N GLN A 25 12.11 11.07 -1.02
CA GLN A 25 11.83 12.17 -0.09
C GLN A 25 10.44 12.04 0.55
N ILE A 26 9.45 11.56 -0.20
CA ILE A 26 8.10 11.27 0.33
C ILE A 26 8.18 10.17 1.40
N ILE A 27 8.88 9.06 1.12
CA ILE A 27 9.07 7.95 2.06
C ILE A 27 9.81 8.43 3.33
N ASP A 28 10.90 9.18 3.17
CA ASP A 28 11.67 9.71 4.30
C ASP A 28 10.83 10.63 5.19
N ARG A 29 9.98 11.47 4.58
CA ARG A 29 9.02 12.33 5.28
C ARG A 29 7.95 11.50 6.00
N GLY A 30 7.42 10.46 5.36
CA GLY A 30 6.47 9.51 5.95
C GLY A 30 7.07 8.84 7.20
N ASN A 31 8.28 8.29 7.08
CA ASN A 31 9.02 7.66 8.17
C ASN A 31 9.25 8.61 9.35
N LYS A 32 9.64 9.86 9.06
CA LYS A 32 9.83 10.88 10.09
C LYS A 32 8.51 11.23 10.80
N ASN A 33 7.42 11.42 10.05
CA ASN A 33 6.11 11.71 10.61
C ASN A 33 5.59 10.56 11.49
N GLN A 34 5.76 9.32 11.02
CA GLN A 34 5.47 8.12 11.81
C GLN A 34 6.24 8.17 13.13
N LYS A 35 7.56 8.33 13.07
CA LYS A 35 8.39 8.42 14.27
C LYS A 35 7.95 9.55 15.22
N ASP A 36 7.68 10.74 14.71
CA ASP A 36 7.29 11.89 15.53
C ASP A 36 5.93 11.66 16.23
N ILE A 37 4.97 11.01 15.56
CA ILE A 37 3.68 10.66 16.14
C ILE A 37 3.82 9.52 17.16
N PHE A 38 4.62 8.49 16.86
CA PHE A 38 4.97 7.47 17.85
C PHE A 38 5.62 8.13 19.09
N ASP A 39 6.62 8.98 18.90
CA ASP A 39 7.23 9.69 20.02
C ASP A 39 6.19 10.51 20.79
N LYS A 40 5.29 11.27 20.14
CA LYS A 40 4.20 12.03 20.79
C LYS A 40 3.35 11.16 21.73
N TYR A 41 2.96 9.97 21.30
CA TYR A 41 2.08 9.08 22.07
C TYR A 41 2.81 8.24 23.12
N TYR A 42 4.12 8.01 22.98
CA TYR A 42 4.90 7.13 23.85
C TYR A 42 5.94 7.83 24.74
N LYS A 43 6.16 9.15 24.59
CA LYS A 43 7.15 9.90 25.40
C LYS A 43 6.83 9.97 26.90
N ASN A 44 5.58 9.73 27.30
CA ASN A 44 5.10 9.92 28.67
C ASN A 44 4.30 8.72 29.23
N THR A 45 4.20 7.62 28.51
CA THR A 45 3.43 6.43 28.92
C THR A 45 4.33 5.50 29.74
N PHE A 46 4.00 5.37 31.03
CA PHE A 46 4.63 4.46 31.96
C PHE A 46 4.57 3.02 31.44
N ASP A 47 5.70 2.32 31.59
CA ASP A 47 5.99 0.94 31.24
C ASP A 47 6.07 0.61 29.73
N LYS A 48 7.31 0.54 29.22
CA LYS A 48 7.63 0.09 27.85
C LYS A 48 7.16 -1.35 27.57
N ASN A 49 6.79 -2.10 28.60
CA ASN A 49 6.36 -3.49 28.51
C ASN A 49 4.83 -3.67 28.47
N GLN A 50 4.03 -2.61 28.63
CA GLN A 50 2.58 -2.68 28.46
C GLN A 50 2.14 -2.09 27.11
N LYS A 51 1.75 -2.96 26.16
CA LYS A 51 1.00 -2.55 24.96
C LYS A 51 -0.33 -1.92 25.41
N ASN A 52 -0.39 -0.59 25.48
CA ASN A 52 -1.66 0.11 25.66
C ASN A 52 -2.40 0.17 24.32
N ASN A 53 -3.38 -0.72 24.13
CA ASN A 53 -4.16 -0.83 22.90
C ASN A 53 -4.93 0.45 22.53
N GLU A 54 -5.29 1.30 23.50
CA GLU A 54 -5.94 2.58 23.21
C GLU A 54 -4.95 3.60 22.62
N VAL A 55 -3.76 3.68 23.21
CA VAL A 55 -2.66 4.53 22.69
C VAL A 55 -2.24 4.09 21.30
N LEU A 56 -2.14 2.77 21.03
CA LEU A 56 -1.88 2.23 19.68
C LEU A 56 -2.97 2.64 18.69
N LYS A 57 -4.25 2.49 19.05
CA LYS A 57 -5.38 2.89 18.19
C LYS A 57 -5.34 4.38 17.85
N SER A 58 -5.09 5.24 18.84
CA SER A 58 -4.98 6.69 18.61
C SER A 58 -3.78 7.03 17.73
N THR A 59 -2.63 6.40 17.96
CA THR A 59 -1.42 6.58 17.14
C THR A 59 -1.71 6.24 15.67
N TYR A 60 -2.31 5.08 15.41
CA TYR A 60 -2.66 4.63 14.06
C TYR A 60 -3.73 5.51 13.41
N SER A 61 -4.72 5.97 14.17
CA SER A 61 -5.75 6.88 13.66
C SER A 61 -5.15 8.22 13.22
N ASP A 62 -4.27 8.82 14.02
CA ASP A 62 -3.58 10.07 13.67
C ASP A 62 -2.75 9.92 12.38
N LEU A 63 -2.04 8.79 12.25
CA LEU A 63 -1.23 8.50 11.06
C LEU A 63 -2.06 8.30 9.80
N LEU A 64 -3.12 7.49 9.87
CA LEU A 64 -4.01 7.24 8.74
C LEU A 64 -4.74 8.53 8.31
N TYR A 65 -5.14 9.36 9.27
CA TYR A 65 -5.78 10.64 8.97
C TYR A 65 -4.82 11.56 8.20
N GLY A 66 -3.57 11.70 8.67
CA GLY A 66 -2.56 12.49 7.97
C GLY A 66 -2.35 12.03 6.53
N GLN A 67 -2.21 10.73 6.31
CA GLN A 67 -1.99 10.17 4.97
C GLN A 67 -3.23 10.33 4.07
N LEU A 68 -4.44 10.16 4.60
CA LEU A 68 -5.68 10.40 3.87
C LEU A 68 -5.80 11.86 3.40
N GLU A 69 -5.44 12.82 4.25
CA GLU A 69 -5.46 14.24 3.90
C GLU A 69 -4.46 14.59 2.78
N ILE A 70 -3.31 13.91 2.72
CA ILE A 70 -2.37 14.04 1.59
C ILE A 70 -3.05 13.59 0.29
N ASN A 71 -3.68 12.41 0.27
CA ASN A 71 -4.36 11.89 -0.91
C ASN A 71 -5.53 12.77 -1.36
N LYS A 72 -6.29 13.35 -0.42
CA LYS A 72 -7.34 14.33 -0.74
C LYS A 72 -6.75 15.56 -1.41
N LYS A 73 -5.66 16.12 -0.89
CA LYS A 73 -4.99 17.28 -1.49
C LYS A 73 -4.47 17.01 -2.89
N ILE A 74 -3.89 15.83 -3.13
CA ILE A 74 -3.48 15.39 -4.47
C ILE A 74 -4.69 15.42 -5.42
N ASN A 75 -5.80 14.80 -5.02
CA ASN A 75 -7.03 14.79 -5.81
C ASN A 75 -7.57 16.20 -6.08
N GLU A 76 -7.68 17.06 -5.05
CA GLU A 76 -8.17 18.42 -5.20
C GLU A 76 -7.32 19.25 -6.16
N ASN A 77 -6.00 19.15 -6.04
CA ASN A 77 -5.05 19.86 -6.90
C ASN A 77 -5.14 19.37 -8.34
N GLU A 78 -5.16 18.05 -8.55
CA GLU A 78 -5.27 17.46 -9.89
C GLU A 78 -6.61 17.77 -10.55
N MET A 79 -7.72 17.69 -9.81
CA MET A 79 -9.04 18.06 -10.33
C MET A 79 -9.15 19.53 -10.76
N LYS A 80 -8.43 20.43 -10.07
CA LYS A 80 -8.36 21.86 -10.43
C LYS A 80 -7.47 22.08 -11.67
N ARG A 81 -6.35 21.37 -11.77
CA ARG A 81 -5.35 21.52 -12.84
C ARG A 81 -5.82 20.93 -14.17
N LEU A 82 -6.39 19.73 -14.15
CA LEU A 82 -6.70 18.96 -15.35
C LEU A 82 -7.91 19.50 -16.12
N LYS A 83 -7.91 19.31 -17.43
CA LYS A 83 -9.00 19.70 -18.35
C LYS A 83 -9.29 18.59 -19.37
N GLY A 84 -10.47 18.65 -20.00
CA GLY A 84 -10.87 17.76 -21.09
C GLY A 84 -10.82 16.28 -20.75
N LYS A 85 -10.47 15.44 -21.73
CA LYS A 85 -10.40 13.97 -21.61
C LYS A 85 -9.59 13.52 -20.39
N ARG A 86 -8.45 14.17 -20.13
CA ARG A 86 -7.58 13.80 -19.02
C ARG A 86 -8.24 13.98 -17.66
N LYS A 87 -9.02 15.04 -17.47
CA LYS A 87 -9.79 15.22 -16.24
C LYS A 87 -10.81 14.10 -16.05
N THR A 88 -11.44 13.67 -17.13
CA THR A 88 -12.39 12.53 -17.11
C THR A 88 -11.69 11.22 -16.74
N GLU A 89 -10.53 10.92 -17.32
CA GLU A 89 -9.76 9.71 -16.97
C GLU A 89 -9.29 9.75 -15.51
N PHE A 90 -8.80 10.90 -15.03
CA PHE A 90 -8.41 11.06 -13.63
C PHE A 90 -9.57 10.84 -12.67
N LYS A 91 -10.72 11.47 -12.94
CA LYS A 91 -11.93 11.32 -12.13
C LYS A 91 -12.34 9.85 -12.02
N LYS A 92 -12.38 9.13 -13.15
CA LYS A 92 -12.70 7.70 -13.19
C LYS A 92 -11.68 6.86 -12.41
N MET A 93 -10.40 7.14 -12.56
CA MET A 93 -9.32 6.47 -11.82
C MET A 93 -9.49 6.67 -10.32
N TYR A 94 -9.73 7.89 -9.87
CA TYR A 94 -9.88 8.21 -8.46
C TYR A 94 -11.16 7.61 -7.84
N GLU A 95 -12.27 7.57 -8.59
CA GLU A 95 -13.50 6.88 -8.17
C GLU A 95 -13.26 5.38 -7.97
N ASN A 96 -12.60 4.72 -8.93
CA ASN A 96 -12.26 3.30 -8.81
C ASN A 96 -11.24 3.03 -7.70
N TYR A 97 -10.27 3.92 -7.49
CA TYR A 97 -9.33 3.84 -6.38
C TYR A 97 -10.05 3.85 -5.03
N ASN A 98 -10.98 4.78 -4.81
CA ASN A 98 -11.75 4.86 -3.57
C ASN A 98 -12.61 3.61 -3.34
N LEU A 99 -13.25 3.09 -4.39
CA LEU A 99 -13.99 1.84 -4.31
C LEU A 99 -13.06 0.68 -3.94
N TYR A 100 -11.89 0.59 -4.58
CA TYR A 100 -10.88 -0.42 -4.29
C TYR A 100 -10.42 -0.37 -2.84
N ILE A 101 -10.06 0.81 -2.30
CA ILE A 101 -9.66 0.95 -0.90
C ILE A 101 -10.77 0.49 0.05
N SER A 102 -12.00 0.90 -0.21
CA SER A 102 -13.15 0.57 0.65
C SER A 102 -13.33 -0.95 0.72
N VAL A 103 -13.37 -1.61 -0.44
CA VAL A 103 -13.51 -3.07 -0.53
C VAL A 103 -12.30 -3.76 0.10
N ASN A 104 -11.08 -3.32 -0.20
CA ASN A 104 -9.86 -3.91 0.37
C ASN A 104 -9.86 -3.82 1.90
N SER A 105 -10.18 -2.65 2.45
CA SER A 105 -10.19 -2.45 3.91
C SER A 105 -11.20 -3.38 4.60
N GLU A 106 -12.39 -3.57 4.02
CA GLU A 106 -13.39 -4.49 4.57
C GLU A 106 -12.97 -5.96 4.45
N THR A 107 -12.51 -6.38 3.27
CA THR A 107 -12.07 -7.76 3.01
C THR A 107 -10.90 -8.15 3.90
N ILE A 108 -9.89 -7.27 4.04
CA ILE A 108 -8.69 -7.57 4.84
C ILE A 108 -9.00 -7.55 6.33
N ARG A 109 -9.84 -6.63 6.80
CA ARG A 109 -10.32 -6.68 8.17
C ARG A 109 -10.98 -8.02 8.48
N LEU A 110 -11.84 -8.53 7.59
CA LEU A 110 -12.47 -9.83 7.77
C LEU A 110 -11.46 -10.98 7.74
N LEU A 111 -10.51 -10.95 6.80
CA LEU A 111 -9.45 -11.96 6.71
C LEU A 111 -8.63 -12.03 7.99
N LEU A 112 -8.06 -10.89 8.42
CA LEU A 112 -7.18 -10.86 9.59
C LEU A 112 -7.94 -11.17 10.88
N ASN A 113 -9.16 -10.62 11.06
CA ASN A 113 -9.96 -10.89 12.25
C ASN A 113 -10.23 -12.39 12.43
N ASN A 114 -10.48 -13.12 11.34
CA ASN A 114 -10.84 -14.53 11.42
C ASN A 114 -9.63 -15.44 11.39
N PHE A 115 -8.62 -15.17 10.56
CA PHE A 115 -7.59 -16.15 10.23
C PHE A 115 -6.18 -15.83 10.72
N LEU A 116 -5.87 -14.57 11.05
CA LEU A 116 -4.56 -14.21 11.60
C LEU A 116 -4.32 -14.94 12.93
N GLN A 117 -3.23 -15.68 13.06
CA GLN A 117 -2.89 -16.40 14.29
C GLN A 117 -2.47 -15.43 15.41
N GLU A 118 -1.61 -14.46 15.09
CA GLU A 118 -1.10 -13.46 16.04
C GLU A 118 -2.10 -12.32 16.30
N LYS A 119 -3.16 -12.60 17.07
CA LYS A 119 -4.21 -11.60 17.35
C LYS A 119 -3.68 -10.34 18.04
N ASP A 120 -2.57 -10.42 18.77
CA ASP A 120 -1.91 -9.28 19.45
C ASP A 120 -1.28 -8.26 18.49
N ASN A 121 -1.15 -8.62 17.20
CA ASN A 121 -0.60 -7.77 16.14
C ASN A 121 -1.67 -7.32 15.13
N LEU A 122 -2.93 -7.75 15.31
CA LEU A 122 -4.04 -7.46 14.39
C LEU A 122 -4.16 -5.97 14.03
N HIS A 123 -4.07 -5.08 15.02
CA HIS A 123 -4.24 -3.64 14.80
C HIS A 123 -3.07 -3.07 14.00
N SER A 124 -1.85 -3.54 14.24
CA SER A 124 -0.66 -3.17 13.49
C SER A 124 -0.78 -3.61 12.03
N TYR A 125 -1.23 -4.85 11.78
CA TYR A 125 -1.42 -5.36 10.42
C TYR A 125 -2.53 -4.61 9.67
N MET A 126 -3.65 -4.31 10.34
CA MET A 126 -4.70 -3.48 9.75
C MET A 126 -4.19 -2.08 9.41
N PHE A 127 -3.44 -1.46 10.32
CA PHE A 127 -2.82 -0.15 10.12
C PHE A 127 -1.87 -0.15 8.93
N VAL A 128 -0.88 -1.05 8.90
CA VAL A 128 0.13 -1.13 7.84
C VAL A 128 -0.53 -1.32 6.47
N ASN A 129 -1.51 -2.23 6.37
CA ASN A 129 -2.23 -2.45 5.11
C ASN A 129 -2.94 -1.17 4.62
N THR A 130 -3.68 -0.48 5.49
CA THR A 130 -4.39 0.74 5.08
C THR A 130 -3.43 1.90 4.80
N TYR A 131 -2.39 2.06 5.61
CA TYR A 131 -1.38 3.09 5.41
C TYR A 131 -0.67 2.90 4.06
N ASN A 132 -0.23 1.67 3.77
CA ASN A 132 0.43 1.35 2.50
C ASN A 132 -0.46 1.67 1.30
N LEU A 133 -1.75 1.34 1.33
CA LEU A 133 -2.68 1.70 0.23
C LEU A 133 -2.80 3.20 -0.01
N PHE A 134 -2.68 4.01 1.03
CA PHE A 134 -2.72 5.46 0.88
C PHE A 134 -1.38 6.02 0.42
N GLU A 135 -0.28 5.57 1.01
CA GLU A 135 1.07 5.99 0.64
C GLU A 135 1.41 5.60 -0.80
N THR A 136 1.03 4.39 -1.25
CA THR A 136 1.28 3.98 -2.63
C THR A 136 0.58 4.84 -3.66
N PHE A 137 -0.65 5.25 -3.38
CA PHE A 137 -1.36 6.17 -4.26
C PHE A 137 -0.62 7.50 -4.37
N GLU A 138 -0.12 8.03 -3.25
CA GLU A 138 0.73 9.22 -3.27
C GLU A 138 1.98 9.00 -4.12
N LEU A 139 2.72 7.91 -3.91
CA LEU A 139 3.96 7.62 -4.65
C LEU A 139 3.69 7.44 -6.17
N ASN A 140 2.62 6.74 -6.53
CA ASN A 140 2.21 6.53 -7.92
C ASN A 140 1.81 7.84 -8.60
N MET A 141 1.00 8.65 -7.91
CA MET A 141 0.63 9.96 -8.40
C MET A 141 1.85 10.86 -8.54
N ASN A 142 2.72 10.90 -7.54
CA ASN A 142 3.94 11.70 -7.58
C ASN A 142 4.84 11.31 -8.76
N THR A 143 4.99 10.01 -9.03
CA THR A 143 5.74 9.50 -10.19
C THR A 143 5.21 10.07 -11.51
N ILE A 144 3.89 10.12 -11.68
CA ILE A 144 3.25 10.71 -12.87
C ILE A 144 3.46 12.23 -12.89
N LEU A 145 3.16 12.92 -11.79
CA LEU A 145 3.15 14.37 -11.73
C LEU A 145 4.55 14.99 -11.87
N GLU A 146 5.56 14.35 -11.29
CA GLU A 146 6.96 14.78 -11.44
C GLU A 146 7.51 14.39 -12.81
N GLY A 147 7.20 13.19 -13.31
CA GLY A 147 7.60 12.79 -14.66
C GLY A 147 7.09 13.73 -15.76
N GLU A 148 5.92 14.33 -15.56
CA GLU A 148 5.37 15.32 -16.50
C GLU A 148 6.07 16.66 -16.48
N LYS A 149 6.76 16.99 -15.39
CA LYS A 149 7.58 18.19 -15.26
C LYS A 149 9.00 17.91 -15.77
N ASP A 150 9.56 16.77 -15.38
CA ASP A 150 10.87 16.28 -15.78
C ASP A 150 10.86 14.76 -15.92
N ASN A 151 10.91 14.28 -17.16
CA ASN A 151 10.84 12.84 -17.43
C ASN A 151 12.02 12.05 -16.84
N LYS A 152 13.14 12.71 -16.52
CA LYS A 152 14.31 12.05 -15.92
C LYS A 152 14.02 11.55 -14.50
N THR A 153 12.97 12.03 -13.85
CA THR A 153 12.61 11.58 -12.49
C THR A 153 11.87 10.24 -12.50
N VAL A 154 11.30 9.82 -13.64
CA VAL A 154 10.42 8.64 -13.71
C VAL A 154 11.16 7.38 -13.29
N GLU A 155 12.33 7.10 -13.87
CA GLU A 155 13.08 5.88 -13.60
C GLU A 155 13.46 5.77 -12.10
N GLY A 156 14.00 6.84 -11.52
CA GLY A 156 14.37 6.87 -10.11
C GLY A 156 13.16 6.65 -9.18
N ASN A 157 12.03 7.29 -9.50
CA ASN A 157 10.79 7.15 -8.73
C ASN A 157 10.18 5.76 -8.84
N VAL A 158 10.18 5.16 -10.04
CA VAL A 158 9.75 3.77 -10.28
C VAL A 158 10.63 2.80 -9.50
N ASN A 159 11.95 2.94 -9.61
CA ASN A 159 12.89 2.06 -8.90
C ASN A 159 12.71 2.15 -7.38
N THR A 160 12.47 3.35 -6.85
CA THR A 160 12.21 3.56 -5.42
C THR A 160 10.96 2.81 -4.95
N ILE A 161 9.85 2.84 -5.72
CA ILE A 161 8.63 2.10 -5.36
C ILE A 161 8.89 0.59 -5.42
N ILE A 162 9.60 0.12 -6.45
CA ILE A 162 9.93 -1.30 -6.57
C ILE A 162 10.78 -1.73 -5.38
N ASP A 163 11.81 -0.96 -5.00
CA ASP A 163 12.64 -1.25 -3.81
C ASP A 163 11.81 -1.27 -2.52
N TYR A 164 10.86 -0.36 -2.40
CA TYR A 164 10.00 -0.25 -1.22
C TYR A 164 9.09 -1.48 -1.02
N PHE A 165 8.60 -2.09 -2.10
CA PHE A 165 7.73 -3.27 -2.03
C PHE A 165 8.42 -4.61 -2.30
N TYR A 166 9.69 -4.59 -2.71
CA TYR A 166 10.40 -5.82 -3.02
C TYR A 166 10.71 -6.62 -1.75
N PHE A 167 10.30 -7.88 -1.76
CA PHE A 167 10.63 -8.83 -0.71
C PHE A 167 11.84 -9.67 -1.14
N SER A 168 12.92 -9.64 -0.36
CA SER A 168 14.19 -10.32 -0.72
C SER A 168 14.10 -11.86 -0.80
N GLY A 169 13.03 -12.45 -0.27
CA GLY A 169 12.76 -13.89 -0.36
C GLY A 169 11.80 -14.28 -1.50
N ASP A 170 11.52 -13.37 -2.44
CA ASP A 170 10.64 -13.64 -3.56
C ASP A 170 11.27 -14.62 -4.57
N LYS A 171 10.42 -15.40 -5.26
CA LYS A 171 10.83 -16.33 -6.31
C LYS A 171 11.41 -15.61 -7.53
N LYS A 172 11.11 -14.32 -7.67
CA LYS A 172 11.58 -13.47 -8.77
C LYS A 172 12.48 -12.38 -8.22
N SER A 173 13.57 -12.14 -8.93
CA SER A 173 14.45 -10.99 -8.69
C SER A 173 13.75 -9.68 -9.04
N LYS A 174 14.23 -8.59 -8.47
CA LYS A 174 13.80 -7.23 -8.82
C LYS A 174 13.96 -6.97 -10.32
N GLU A 175 15.09 -7.40 -10.89
CA GLU A 175 15.44 -7.21 -12.30
C GLU A 175 14.49 -7.99 -13.22
N GLU A 176 14.06 -9.19 -12.82
CA GLU A 176 13.07 -9.95 -13.56
C GLU A 176 11.75 -9.21 -13.64
N TYR A 177 11.26 -8.67 -12.53
CA TYR A 177 10.02 -7.92 -12.55
C TYR A 177 10.12 -6.61 -13.37
N ILE A 178 11.26 -5.91 -13.31
CA ILE A 178 11.47 -4.69 -14.10
C ILE A 178 11.31 -4.99 -15.60
N LYS A 179 11.83 -6.14 -16.05
CA LYS A 179 11.78 -6.58 -17.45
C LYS A 179 10.41 -7.10 -17.90
N MET A 180 9.51 -7.43 -16.96
CA MET A 180 8.18 -7.91 -17.31
C MET A 180 7.33 -6.84 -18.00
N SER A 181 6.53 -7.32 -18.93
CA SER A 181 5.44 -6.56 -19.52
C SER A 181 4.32 -6.33 -18.51
N ASN A 182 3.49 -5.33 -18.82
CA ASN A 182 2.33 -5.00 -18.02
C ASN A 182 1.31 -6.15 -17.94
N GLU A 183 1.16 -6.94 -19.02
CA GLU A 183 0.25 -8.08 -19.04
C GLU A 183 0.79 -9.28 -18.24
N GLU A 184 2.11 -9.54 -18.29
CA GLU A 184 2.72 -10.57 -17.43
C GLU A 184 2.49 -10.27 -15.95
N MET A 185 2.67 -8.99 -15.55
CA MET A 185 2.38 -8.55 -14.18
C MET A 185 0.91 -8.73 -13.81
N ARG A 186 -0.01 -8.48 -14.75
CA ARG A 186 -1.46 -8.69 -14.53
C ARG A 186 -1.79 -10.18 -14.35
N SER A 187 -1.17 -11.06 -15.13
CA SER A 187 -1.29 -12.51 -14.96
C SER A 187 -0.78 -12.97 -13.60
N ILE A 188 0.32 -12.40 -13.10
CA ILE A 188 0.80 -12.71 -11.75
C ILE A 188 -0.23 -12.28 -10.70
N VAL A 189 -0.76 -11.07 -10.75
CA VAL A 189 -1.79 -10.62 -9.79
C VAL A 189 -2.98 -11.57 -9.76
N LYS A 190 -3.46 -12.01 -10.93
CA LYS A 190 -4.56 -12.98 -11.02
C LYS A 190 -4.20 -14.31 -10.35
N ASN A 191 -3.02 -14.85 -10.64
CA ASN A 191 -2.55 -16.09 -10.01
C ASN A 191 -2.43 -15.94 -8.49
N GLU A 192 -1.98 -14.78 -7.99
CA GLU A 192 -1.89 -14.50 -6.55
C GLU A 192 -3.28 -14.45 -5.88
N PHE A 193 -4.31 -13.95 -6.56
CA PHE A 193 -5.71 -14.04 -6.09
C PHE A 193 -6.21 -15.49 -6.07
N GLU A 194 -5.95 -16.26 -7.13
CA GLU A 194 -6.33 -17.68 -7.21
C GLU A 194 -5.66 -18.51 -6.11
N GLU A 195 -4.37 -18.27 -5.86
CA GLU A 195 -3.63 -18.88 -4.76
C GLU A 195 -4.18 -18.46 -3.39
N LEU A 196 -4.47 -17.19 -3.16
CA LEU A 196 -5.07 -16.72 -1.90
C LEU A 196 -6.41 -17.40 -1.62
N ASN A 197 -7.25 -17.54 -2.64
CA ASN A 197 -8.54 -18.23 -2.51
C ASN A 197 -8.35 -19.72 -2.21
N ARG A 198 -7.33 -20.37 -2.79
CA ARG A 198 -6.98 -21.77 -2.50
C ARG A 198 -6.49 -21.96 -1.07
N GLU A 199 -5.62 -21.08 -0.58
CA GLU A 199 -5.15 -21.14 0.81
C GLU A 199 -6.29 -20.86 1.80
N LEU A 200 -7.22 -19.98 1.44
CA LEU A 200 -8.44 -19.80 2.23
C LEU A 200 -9.29 -21.07 2.25
N ASP A 201 -9.45 -21.78 1.13
CA ASP A 201 -10.16 -23.06 1.08
C ASP A 201 -9.51 -24.14 1.96
N ASN A 202 -8.17 -24.21 1.95
CA ASN A 202 -7.41 -25.09 2.85
C ASN A 202 -7.71 -24.75 4.31
N ARG A 203 -7.67 -23.46 4.66
CA ARG A 203 -7.90 -22.97 6.02
C ARG A 203 -9.35 -23.18 6.50
N ILE A 204 -10.33 -23.02 5.61
CA ILE A 204 -11.75 -23.33 5.86
C ILE A 204 -11.93 -24.81 6.16
N THR A 205 -11.29 -25.69 5.38
CA THR A 205 -11.45 -27.15 5.51
C THR A 205 -11.06 -27.65 6.90
N ILE A 206 -9.94 -27.15 7.43
CA ILE A 206 -9.41 -27.52 8.75
C ILE A 206 -9.92 -26.64 9.90
N GLY A 207 -10.67 -25.58 9.59
CA GLY A 207 -11.13 -24.60 10.57
C GLY A 207 -12.38 -25.00 11.36
N THR A 208 -12.67 -24.23 12.41
CA THR A 208 -13.90 -24.31 13.21
C THR A 208 -15.15 -23.99 12.38
N GLU A 209 -16.34 -24.32 12.86
CA GLU A 209 -17.60 -23.95 12.19
C GLU A 209 -17.74 -22.44 11.95
N LYS A 210 -17.26 -21.63 12.90
CA LYS A 210 -17.21 -20.17 12.76
C LYS A 210 -16.28 -19.75 11.63
N GLU A 211 -15.05 -20.28 11.60
CA GLU A 211 -14.08 -19.99 10.53
C GLU A 211 -14.60 -20.46 9.16
N LYS A 212 -15.30 -21.58 9.09
CA LYS A 212 -15.95 -22.06 7.86
C LYS A 212 -17.01 -21.08 7.36
N LYS A 213 -17.89 -20.60 8.23
CA LYS A 213 -18.92 -19.62 7.87
C LYS A 213 -18.31 -18.30 7.41
N GLU A 214 -17.38 -17.75 8.17
CA GLU A 214 -16.74 -16.47 7.85
C GLU A 214 -15.82 -16.57 6.62
N GLY A 215 -15.13 -17.70 6.44
CA GLY A 215 -14.32 -17.96 5.25
C GLY A 215 -15.14 -18.03 3.98
N ASN A 216 -16.31 -18.71 4.00
CA ASN A 216 -17.20 -18.73 2.84
C ASN A 216 -17.69 -17.34 2.43
N LYS A 217 -17.97 -16.47 3.41
CA LYS A 217 -18.28 -15.05 3.14
C LYS A 217 -17.08 -14.34 2.52
N LEU A 218 -15.89 -14.56 3.09
CA LEU A 218 -14.65 -13.95 2.62
C LEU A 218 -14.33 -14.31 1.16
N LYS A 219 -14.64 -15.52 0.69
CA LYS A 219 -14.49 -15.89 -0.73
C LYS A 219 -15.26 -14.95 -1.67
N SER A 220 -16.50 -14.62 -1.31
CA SER A 220 -17.32 -13.68 -2.09
C SER A 220 -16.73 -12.27 -2.07
N ASP A 221 -16.15 -11.87 -0.94
CA ASP A 221 -15.50 -10.57 -0.78
C ASP A 221 -14.14 -10.50 -1.51
N LEU A 222 -13.40 -11.60 -1.62
CA LEU A 222 -12.19 -11.70 -2.45
C LEU A 222 -12.51 -11.50 -3.94
N ILE A 223 -13.61 -12.06 -4.44
CA ILE A 223 -14.06 -11.83 -5.83
C ILE A 223 -14.42 -10.36 -6.07
N LYS A 224 -15.06 -9.70 -5.08
CA LYS A 224 -15.34 -8.26 -5.16
C LYS A 224 -14.06 -7.45 -5.14
N LEU A 225 -13.10 -7.83 -4.31
CA LEU A 225 -11.79 -7.18 -4.20
C LEU A 225 -11.01 -7.28 -5.50
N GLU A 226 -10.97 -8.46 -6.11
CA GLU A 226 -10.35 -8.68 -7.42
C GLU A 226 -10.97 -7.77 -8.48
N LYS A 227 -12.30 -7.74 -8.59
CA LYS A 227 -13.01 -6.85 -9.55
C LYS A 227 -12.76 -5.38 -9.29
N ALA A 228 -12.77 -4.95 -8.03
CA ALA A 228 -12.51 -3.56 -7.66
C ALA A 228 -11.07 -3.16 -8.03
N TYR A 229 -10.10 -4.04 -7.76
CA TYR A 229 -8.72 -3.86 -8.17
C TYR A 229 -8.58 -3.81 -9.69
N GLU A 230 -9.18 -4.73 -10.46
CA GLU A 230 -9.11 -4.71 -11.93
C GLU A 230 -9.68 -3.41 -12.53
N ASN A 231 -10.77 -2.90 -11.97
CA ASN A 231 -11.35 -1.63 -12.40
C ASN A 231 -10.40 -0.46 -12.11
N TYR A 232 -9.79 -0.45 -10.93
CA TYR A 232 -8.75 0.52 -10.59
C TYR A 232 -7.57 0.40 -11.56
N ASP A 233 -7.04 -0.79 -11.79
CA ASP A 233 -5.93 -1.08 -12.70
C ASP A 233 -6.17 -0.54 -14.12
N ARG A 234 -7.30 -0.89 -14.72
CA ARG A 234 -7.67 -0.40 -16.06
C ARG A 234 -7.80 1.12 -16.10
N SER A 235 -8.41 1.72 -15.08
CA SER A 235 -8.59 3.18 -15.05
C SER A 235 -7.30 3.94 -14.76
N PHE A 236 -6.39 3.37 -13.97
CA PHE A 236 -5.05 3.89 -13.76
C PHE A 236 -4.24 3.87 -15.05
N GLU A 237 -4.27 2.75 -15.78
CA GLU A 237 -3.64 2.67 -17.11
C GLU A 237 -4.19 3.70 -18.08
N SER A 238 -5.50 3.91 -18.12
CA SER A 238 -6.13 4.95 -18.97
C SER A 238 -5.67 6.35 -18.58
N TYR A 239 -5.57 6.66 -17.28
CA TYR A 239 -5.06 7.95 -16.82
C TYR A 239 -3.59 8.13 -17.19
N VAL A 240 -2.73 7.12 -16.97
CA VAL A 240 -1.32 7.13 -17.38
C VAL A 240 -1.19 7.30 -18.90
N ASN A 241 -2.01 6.62 -19.70
CA ASN A 241 -2.01 6.76 -21.16
C ASN A 241 -2.38 8.18 -21.62
N SER A 242 -3.20 8.90 -20.84
CA SER A 242 -3.56 10.29 -21.11
C SER A 242 -2.45 11.30 -20.76
N SER A 243 -1.33 10.85 -20.21
CA SER A 243 -0.15 11.68 -19.91
C SER A 243 0.65 12.09 -21.14
N SER A 244 1.48 13.12 -20.99
CA SER A 244 2.47 13.54 -22.00
C SER A 244 3.76 12.73 -21.95
N LEU A 245 3.86 11.75 -21.04
CA LEU A 245 5.04 10.90 -20.86
C LEU A 245 5.33 10.03 -22.09
N SER A 246 6.59 9.58 -22.19
CA SER A 246 7.00 8.64 -23.23
C SER A 246 6.28 7.30 -23.08
N ILE A 247 6.25 6.50 -24.16
CA ILE A 247 5.65 5.16 -24.12
C ILE A 247 6.35 4.28 -23.06
N SER A 248 7.69 4.34 -23.01
CA SER A 248 8.48 3.56 -22.05
C SER A 248 8.21 3.95 -20.60
N ASP A 249 8.08 5.25 -20.32
CA ASP A 249 7.74 5.75 -18.99
C ASP A 249 6.33 5.31 -18.58
N LYS A 250 5.36 5.44 -19.50
CA LYS A 250 3.99 5.00 -19.28
C LYS A 250 3.94 3.52 -18.94
N ASP A 251 4.64 2.68 -19.68
CA ASP A 251 4.63 1.23 -19.45
C ASP A 251 5.29 0.84 -18.13
N SER A 252 6.31 1.60 -17.69
CA SER A 252 6.93 1.41 -16.37
C SER A 252 5.98 1.79 -15.24
N ILE A 253 5.29 2.93 -15.36
CA ILE A 253 4.35 3.43 -14.33
C ILE A 253 3.12 2.53 -14.19
N LYS A 254 2.55 2.01 -15.28
CA LYS A 254 1.37 1.12 -15.24
C LYS A 254 1.60 -0.16 -14.42
N LYS A 255 2.86 -0.56 -14.24
CA LYS A 255 3.22 -1.76 -13.47
C LYS A 255 3.19 -1.53 -11.96
N LEU A 256 3.33 -0.29 -11.48
CA LEU A 256 3.53 0.01 -10.05
C LEU A 256 2.40 -0.53 -9.16
N ILE A 257 1.15 -0.27 -9.53
CA ILE A 257 -0.02 -0.79 -8.79
C ILE A 257 -0.12 -2.32 -8.78
N LYS A 258 0.47 -3.00 -9.78
CA LYS A 258 0.52 -4.47 -9.86
C LYS A 258 1.56 -5.02 -8.89
N TYR A 259 2.74 -4.39 -8.81
CA TYR A 259 3.74 -4.74 -7.80
C TYR A 259 3.18 -4.66 -6.38
N GLU A 260 2.56 -3.53 -6.06
CA GLU A 260 1.91 -3.32 -4.78
C GLU A 260 0.87 -4.39 -4.49
N LYS A 261 0.05 -4.73 -5.51
CA LYS A 261 -0.98 -5.74 -5.33
C LYS A 261 -0.40 -7.13 -5.10
N ILE A 262 0.65 -7.50 -5.83
CA ILE A 262 1.36 -8.78 -5.64
C ILE A 262 1.93 -8.87 -4.22
N ALA A 263 2.63 -7.83 -3.76
CA ALA A 263 3.18 -7.78 -2.40
C ALA A 263 2.09 -7.93 -1.33
N ASN A 264 0.99 -7.18 -1.48
CA ASN A 264 -0.14 -7.25 -0.56
C ASN A 264 -0.82 -8.63 -0.54
N LEU A 265 -1.10 -9.23 -1.70
CA LEU A 265 -1.75 -10.55 -1.78
C LEU A 265 -0.89 -11.64 -1.12
N ARG A 266 0.42 -11.57 -1.30
CA ARG A 266 1.36 -12.50 -0.66
C ARG A 266 1.40 -12.35 0.84
N PHE A 267 1.41 -11.12 1.34
CA PHE A 267 1.28 -10.85 2.75
C PHE A 267 -0.03 -11.44 3.33
N PHE A 268 -1.15 -11.34 2.60
CA PHE A 268 -2.40 -11.96 3.05
C PHE A 268 -2.36 -13.49 3.02
N LYS A 269 -1.69 -14.10 2.05
CA LYS A 269 -1.46 -15.55 2.02
C LYS A 269 -0.68 -16.01 3.25
N GLN A 270 0.41 -15.32 3.59
CA GLN A 270 1.18 -15.59 4.81
C GLN A 270 0.31 -15.46 6.07
N SER A 271 -0.62 -14.50 6.09
CA SER A 271 -1.55 -14.33 7.22
C SER A 271 -2.53 -15.50 7.41
N LEU A 272 -2.70 -16.38 6.40
CA LEU A 272 -3.50 -17.60 6.48
C LEU A 272 -2.69 -18.83 6.92
N GLU A 273 -1.36 -18.76 6.90
CA GLU A 273 -0.49 -19.86 7.27
C GLU A 273 -0.68 -20.21 8.75
N LEU A 274 -0.69 -21.51 9.05
CA LEU A 274 -0.67 -21.98 10.43
C LEU A 274 0.76 -21.90 10.94
N ILE A 275 0.96 -21.21 12.06
CA ILE A 275 2.21 -21.30 12.81
C ILE A 275 2.31 -22.74 13.30
N LYS A 276 3.31 -23.47 12.83
CA LYS A 276 3.62 -24.79 13.39
C LYS A 276 4.23 -24.55 14.78
N GLU A 277 3.57 -25.01 15.83
CA GLU A 277 4.19 -25.07 17.16
C GLU A 277 5.46 -25.93 17.06
N GLY A 278 6.66 -25.30 17.13
CA GLY A 278 7.92 -26.05 17.21
C GLY A 278 9.18 -25.48 16.54
N GLU A 279 9.14 -24.37 15.79
CA GLU A 279 10.37 -23.76 15.23
C GLU A 279 10.91 -22.56 16.02
N ASP A 280 10.59 -22.51 17.32
CA ASP A 280 11.33 -21.68 18.27
C ASP A 280 11.83 -22.57 19.41
N ASN A 281 12.93 -23.28 19.15
CA ASN A 281 13.81 -23.82 20.17
C ASN A 281 15.19 -24.05 19.58
N GLY A 282 16.00 -22.98 19.61
CA GLY A 282 17.45 -23.12 19.78
C GLY A 282 18.29 -22.69 18.58
N LYS A 283 18.68 -21.42 18.60
CA LYS A 283 20.11 -21.08 18.55
C LYS A 283 20.40 -20.03 19.62
N GLN A 284 20.96 -20.52 20.72
CA GLN A 284 21.82 -19.77 21.62
C GLN A 284 23.02 -19.20 20.85
#